data_AF-A0A1F7X8Y5-F1
#
_entry.id   AF-A0A1F7X8Y5-F1
#
_cell.length_a   1.000
_cell.length_b   1.000
_cell.length_c   1.000
_cell.angle_alpha   90.00
_cell.angle_beta   90.00
_cell.angle_gamma   90.00
#
_symmetry.space_group_name_H-M   'P 1'
#
loop_
_entity.id
_entity.type
_entity.pdbx_description
1 polymer ?
#
loop_
_entity_poly.entity_id
_entity_poly.type
_entity_poly.pdbx_seq_one_letter_code
_entity_poly.pdbx_strand_id
1 'polypeptide(L)'
;MSFKKFSKNFEGGVGFTLIELLIVMAILGVLAVVVLVAINPVQQLARTRDAGRKSGVAQLGRSLEAYYTAHGGSYIDEGATWIQSLVTAGEISAIPSAINPGVSGYTYCTANPQSNWCYDANPATGGSTAVIFTMLESDSEGSKCAAGTPWFVWSTFDGRGGLVCSGSEPVPAHQNWNTTQ
;
A
#
# COMPACT_ATOMS: atom_id res chain seq x y z
N MET A 1 43.65 14.02 53.73
CA MET A 1 42.84 14.51 52.59
C MET A 1 41.41 14.67 53.07
N SER A 2 40.96 15.92 53.27
CA SER A 2 39.65 16.23 53.85
C SER A 2 38.62 16.41 52.74
N PHE A 3 37.59 15.57 52.71
CA PHE A 3 36.47 15.71 51.78
C PHE A 3 35.58 16.89 52.21
N LYS A 4 35.56 17.96 51.40
CA LYS A 4 34.63 19.08 51.55
C LYS A 4 33.24 18.64 51.09
N LYS A 5 32.28 18.65 52.00
CA LYS A 5 30.86 18.33 51.79
C LYS A 5 30.23 19.40 50.90
N PHE A 6 29.82 19.05 49.69
CA PHE A 6 29.06 19.94 48.81
C PHE A 6 27.60 19.98 49.29
N SER A 7 27.26 20.95 50.14
CA SER A 7 25.88 21.25 50.50
C SER A 7 25.33 22.25 49.48
N LYS A 8 24.50 21.78 48.55
CA LYS A 8 23.67 22.66 47.74
C LYS A 8 22.41 22.99 48.54
N ASN A 9 22.24 24.27 48.89
CA ASN A 9 20.98 24.80 49.38
C ASN A 9 19.98 24.77 48.22
N PHE A 10 18.91 23.98 48.31
CA PHE A 10 17.74 24.16 47.45
C PHE A 10 17.01 25.42 47.97
N GLU A 11 17.34 26.58 47.39
CA GLU A 11 16.46 27.76 47.48
C GLU A 11 15.06 27.34 47.01
N GLY A 12 14.05 27.67 47.82
CA GLY A 12 12.69 27.17 47.69
C GLY A 12 12.04 27.54 46.35
N GLY A 13 12.24 26.68 45.34
CA GLY A 13 11.34 26.58 44.22
C GLY A 13 10.03 26.02 44.71
N VAL A 14 8.95 26.78 44.55
CA VAL A 14 7.57 26.32 44.75
C VAL A 14 7.38 24.98 44.03
N GLY A 15 7.32 23.90 44.80
CA GLY A 15 7.11 22.55 44.27
C GLY A 15 5.68 22.40 43.79
N PHE A 16 5.50 21.74 42.65
CA PHE A 16 4.18 21.31 42.15
C PHE A 16 3.42 20.56 43.25
N THR A 17 2.16 20.93 43.49
CA THR A 17 1.34 20.19 44.46
C THR A 17 0.93 18.84 43.86
N LEU A 18 0.74 17.85 44.74
CA LEU A 18 0.23 16.53 44.34
C LEU A 18 -1.15 16.63 43.66
N ILE A 19 -1.98 17.59 44.08
CA ILE A 19 -3.30 17.82 43.49
C ILE A 19 -3.20 18.42 42.09
N GLU A 20 -2.24 19.30 41.82
CA GLU A 20 -2.00 19.84 40.48
C GLU A 20 -1.57 18.75 39.51
N LEU A 21 -0.67 17.85 39.92
CA LEU A 21 -0.25 16.72 39.08
C LEU A 21 -1.39 15.71 38.86
N LEU A 22 -2.27 15.52 39.85
CA LEU A 22 -3.43 14.64 39.74
C LEU A 22 -4.45 15.17 38.72
N ILE A 23 -4.79 16.46 38.79
CA ILE A 23 -5.72 17.09 37.85
C ILE A 23 -5.17 17.06 36.42
N VAL A 24 -3.86 17.27 36.25
CA VAL A 24 -3.22 17.23 34.93
C VAL A 24 -3.34 15.85 34.31
N MET A 25 -3.03 14.77 35.05
CA MET A 25 -3.16 13.42 34.52
C MET A 25 -4.62 13.04 34.23
N ALA A 26 -5.57 13.55 35.02
CA ALA A 26 -7.00 13.40 34.73
C ALA A 26 -7.39 14.07 33.41
N ILE A 27 -6.95 15.31 33.17
CA ILE A 27 -7.24 16.05 31.93
C ILE A 27 -6.53 15.38 30.73
N LEU A 28 -5.27 14.98 30.88
CA LEU A 28 -4.52 14.28 29.83
C LEU A 28 -5.19 12.95 29.44
N GLY A 29 -5.73 12.21 30.41
CA GLY A 29 -6.48 10.98 30.16
C GLY A 29 -7.72 11.22 29.30
N VAL A 30 -8.52 12.25 29.61
CA VAL A 30 -9.72 12.60 28.84
C VAL A 30 -9.35 13.06 27.42
N LEU A 31 -8.37 13.94 27.28
CA LEU A 31 -7.92 14.43 25.97
C LEU A 31 -7.38 13.31 25.08
N ALA A 32 -6.64 12.35 25.64
CA ALA A 32 -6.10 11.22 24.88
C ALA A 32 -7.20 10.36 24.23
N VAL A 33 -8.29 10.08 24.96
CA VAL A 33 -9.42 9.30 24.41
C VAL A 33 -10.12 10.06 23.27
N VAL A 34 -10.36 11.37 23.44
CA VAL A 34 -10.99 12.21 22.40
C VAL A 34 -10.16 12.22 21.11
N VAL A 35 -8.84 12.35 21.21
CA VAL A 35 -7.94 12.35 20.05
C VAL A 35 -7.97 11.01 19.30
N LEU A 36 -7.99 9.89 20.02
CA LEU A 36 -8.05 8.55 19.41
C LEU A 36 -9.38 8.27 18.70
N VAL A 37 -10.50 8.85 19.17
CA VAL A 37 -11.78 8.75 18.46
C VAL A 37 -11.78 9.63 17.20
N ALA A 38 -11.11 10.78 17.26
CA ALA A 38 -11.04 11.71 16.13
C ALA A 38 -10.14 11.20 14.98
N ILE A 39 -9.07 10.48 15.30
CA ILE A 39 -8.19 9.87 14.31
C ILE A 39 -8.63 8.43 14.10
N ASN A 40 -9.19 8.08 12.94
CA ASN A 40 -9.45 6.67 12.61
C ASN A 40 -8.12 5.97 12.26
N PRO A 41 -7.49 5.21 13.20
CA PRO A 41 -6.15 4.67 12.98
C PRO A 41 -6.16 3.55 11.94
N VAL A 42 -7.27 2.80 11.86
CA VAL A 42 -7.47 1.71 10.90
C VAL A 42 -7.35 2.25 9.48
N GLN A 43 -8.04 3.37 9.22
CA GLN A 43 -8.04 4.00 7.92
C GLN A 43 -6.69 4.66 7.56
N GLN A 44 -5.94 5.15 8.55
CA GLN A 44 -4.57 5.63 8.29
C GLN A 44 -3.64 4.49 7.89
N LEU A 45 -3.69 3.36 8.59
CA LEU A 45 -2.90 2.19 8.25
C LEU A 45 -3.25 1.61 6.88
N ALA A 46 -4.55 1.62 6.52
CA ALA A 46 -5.02 1.23 5.18
C ALA A 46 -4.39 2.09 4.08
N ARG A 47 -4.36 3.42 4.25
CA ARG A 47 -3.72 4.34 3.29
C ARG A 47 -2.22 4.08 3.16
N THR A 48 -1.53 3.78 4.26
CA THR A 48 -0.10 3.45 4.23
C THR A 48 0.15 2.16 3.44
N ARG A 49 -0.66 1.12 3.65
CA ARG A 49 -0.57 -0.14 2.88
C ARG A 49 -0.89 0.08 1.40
N ASP A 50 -1.93 0.86 1.10
CA ASP A 50 -2.28 1.24 -0.27
C ASP A 50 -1.18 2.05 -0.97
N ALA A 51 -0.44 2.91 -0.25
CA ALA A 51 0.72 3.59 -0.82
C ALA A 51 1.83 2.59 -1.23
N GLY A 52 2.09 1.58 -0.39
CA GLY A 52 3.03 0.49 -0.71
C GLY A 52 2.56 -0.34 -1.91
N ARG A 53 1.28 -0.70 -1.96
CA ARG A 53 0.64 -1.36 -3.11
C ARG A 53 0.83 -0.60 -4.42
N LYS A 54 0.51 0.70 -4.41
CA LYS A 54 0.65 1.58 -5.58
C LYS A 54 2.09 1.61 -6.08
N SER A 55 3.05 1.73 -5.16
CA SER A 55 4.47 1.69 -5.49
C SER A 55 4.89 0.35 -6.08
N GLY A 56 4.45 -0.77 -5.51
CA GLY A 56 4.81 -2.10 -5.99
C GLY A 56 4.20 -2.42 -7.35
N VAL A 57 2.94 -2.07 -7.60
CA VAL A 57 2.32 -2.19 -8.94
C VAL A 57 3.09 -1.35 -9.96
N ALA A 58 3.45 -0.10 -9.63
CA ALA A 58 4.21 0.74 -10.54
C ALA A 58 5.63 0.22 -10.81
N GLN A 59 6.29 -0.34 -9.80
CA GLN A 59 7.61 -0.95 -9.96
C GLN A 59 7.56 -2.20 -10.84
N LEU A 60 6.63 -3.10 -10.56
CA LEU A 60 6.44 -4.32 -11.34
C LEU A 60 6.00 -3.99 -12.78
N GLY A 61 5.12 -3.00 -12.95
CA GLY A 61 4.71 -2.48 -14.26
C GLY A 61 5.90 -2.02 -15.09
N ARG A 62 6.79 -1.20 -14.51
CA ARG A 62 8.02 -0.77 -15.20
C ARG A 62 8.96 -1.93 -15.52
N SER A 63 9.08 -2.93 -14.65
CA SER A 63 9.89 -4.11 -14.96
C SER A 63 9.31 -4.95 -16.09
N LEU A 64 7.99 -4.97 -16.26
CA LEU A 64 7.38 -5.60 -17.43
C LEU A 64 7.71 -4.81 -18.71
N GLU A 65 7.63 -3.48 -18.70
CA GLU A 65 8.00 -2.66 -19.86
C GLU A 65 9.48 -2.87 -20.26
N ALA A 66 10.36 -3.01 -19.25
CA ALA A 66 11.76 -3.36 -19.46
C ALA A 66 11.91 -4.77 -20.07
N TYR A 67 11.20 -5.75 -19.51
CA TYR A 67 11.16 -7.12 -20.04
C TYR A 67 10.73 -7.12 -21.51
N TYR A 68 9.62 -6.45 -21.84
CA TYR A 68 9.08 -6.36 -23.20
C TYR A 68 10.12 -5.83 -24.19
N THR A 69 10.84 -4.78 -23.79
CA THR A 69 11.89 -4.17 -24.61
C THR A 69 13.08 -5.12 -24.79
N ALA A 70 13.47 -5.86 -23.75
CA ALA A 70 14.60 -6.78 -23.77
C ALA A 70 14.30 -8.13 -24.47
N HIS A 71 13.03 -8.56 -24.50
CA HIS A 71 12.63 -9.91 -24.90
C HIS A 71 11.79 -9.93 -26.19
N GLY A 72 12.07 -9.01 -27.12
CA GLY A 72 11.53 -9.08 -28.48
C GLY A 72 10.07 -8.69 -28.61
N GLY A 73 9.55 -7.87 -27.69
CA GLY A 73 8.20 -7.31 -27.77
C GLY A 73 7.10 -8.26 -27.31
N SER A 74 7.40 -9.13 -26.35
CA SER A 74 6.40 -9.95 -25.66
C SER A 74 6.55 -9.82 -24.15
N TYR A 75 5.42 -9.79 -23.44
CA TYR A 75 5.41 -9.92 -21.99
C TYR A 75 5.57 -11.39 -21.56
N ILE A 76 5.81 -11.59 -20.27
CA ILE A 76 5.91 -12.94 -19.68
C ILE A 76 4.56 -13.63 -19.76
N ASP A 77 4.56 -14.94 -20.04
CA ASP A 77 3.34 -15.74 -20.01
C ASP A 77 2.69 -15.72 -18.61
N GLU A 78 1.37 -15.61 -18.59
CA GLU A 78 0.62 -15.66 -17.35
C GLU A 78 0.81 -17.01 -16.63
N GLY A 79 1.09 -16.96 -15.34
CA GLY A 79 1.24 -18.18 -14.52
C GLY A 79 1.54 -17.86 -13.06
N ALA A 80 1.39 -18.85 -12.19
CA ALA A 80 1.58 -18.71 -10.74
C ALA A 80 3.00 -18.27 -10.30
N THR A 81 3.94 -18.18 -11.25
CA THR A 81 5.35 -17.80 -11.02
C THR A 81 5.81 -16.64 -11.91
N TRP A 82 4.91 -15.81 -12.44
CA TRP A 82 5.24 -14.72 -13.37
C TRP A 82 6.29 -13.72 -12.83
N ILE A 83 6.27 -13.36 -11.55
CA ILE A 83 7.30 -12.52 -10.89
C ILE A 83 8.62 -13.29 -10.77
N GLN A 84 8.58 -14.60 -10.53
CA GLN A 84 9.81 -15.39 -10.49
C GLN A 84 10.45 -15.42 -11.89
N SER A 85 9.66 -15.44 -12.95
CA SER A 85 10.16 -15.30 -14.32
C SER A 85 10.84 -13.94 -14.54
N LEU A 86 10.29 -12.84 -13.99
CA LEU A 86 10.98 -11.53 -14.03
C LEU A 86 12.32 -11.54 -13.29
N VAL A 87 12.38 -12.21 -12.13
CA VAL A 87 13.64 -12.36 -11.39
C VAL A 87 14.66 -13.16 -12.19
N THR A 88 14.25 -14.29 -12.76
CA THR A 88 15.11 -15.16 -13.56
C THR A 88 15.59 -14.46 -14.83
N ALA A 89 14.75 -13.62 -15.44
CA ALA A 89 15.11 -12.78 -16.58
C ALA A 89 16.05 -11.62 -16.22
N GLY A 90 16.23 -11.32 -14.92
CA GLY A 90 17.13 -10.26 -14.44
C GLY A 90 16.52 -8.86 -14.41
N GLU A 91 15.20 -8.73 -14.63
CA GLU A 91 14.50 -7.43 -14.65
C GLU A 91 14.29 -6.86 -13.24
N ILE A 92 14.19 -7.74 -12.24
CA ILE A 92 14.11 -7.40 -10.83
C ILE A 92 15.01 -8.33 -10.01
N SER A 93 15.60 -7.83 -8.93
CA SER A 93 16.55 -8.61 -8.14
C SER A 93 15.91 -9.58 -7.15
N ALA A 94 14.63 -9.39 -6.83
CA ALA A 94 13.88 -10.25 -5.92
C ALA A 94 12.36 -10.05 -6.10
N ILE A 95 11.59 -11.06 -5.70
CA ILE A 95 10.12 -10.96 -5.61
C ILE A 95 9.76 -9.94 -4.53
N PRO A 96 8.93 -8.91 -4.81
CA PRO A 96 8.47 -7.99 -3.79
C PRO A 96 7.73 -8.70 -2.66
N SER A 97 7.83 -8.14 -1.45
CA SER A 97 7.13 -8.69 -0.28
C SER A 97 5.64 -8.83 -0.55
N ALA A 98 5.05 -9.91 -0.01
CA ALA A 98 3.63 -10.16 -0.21
C ALA A 98 2.76 -9.02 0.33
N ILE A 99 1.70 -8.72 -0.41
CA ILE A 99 0.68 -7.79 0.05
C ILE A 99 -0.16 -8.49 1.11
N ASN A 100 -0.14 -7.99 2.35
CA ASN A 100 -1.01 -8.48 3.41
C ASN A 100 -2.14 -7.46 3.67
N PRO A 101 -3.41 -7.81 3.41
CA PRO A 101 -4.54 -6.92 3.65
C PRO A 101 -4.75 -6.75 5.16
N GLY A 102 -5.16 -5.55 5.57
CA GLY A 102 -5.57 -5.28 6.94
C GLY A 102 -7.09 -5.28 7.13
N VAL A 103 -7.85 -5.69 6.11
CA VAL A 103 -9.32 -5.77 6.11
C VAL A 103 -9.78 -7.17 5.70
N SER A 104 -10.92 -7.60 6.25
CA SER A 104 -11.56 -8.89 5.90
C SER A 104 -12.34 -8.78 4.59
N GLY A 105 -12.47 -9.88 3.83
CA GLY A 105 -13.16 -9.91 2.54
C GLY A 105 -12.34 -9.38 1.36
N TYR A 106 -11.03 -9.19 1.55
CA TYR A 106 -10.11 -8.80 0.48
C TYR A 106 -9.79 -10.00 -0.42
N THR A 107 -10.09 -9.88 -1.72
CA THR A 107 -9.73 -10.88 -2.75
C THR A 107 -8.62 -10.29 -3.62
N TYR A 108 -7.50 -11.02 -3.77
CA TYR A 108 -6.36 -10.55 -4.57
C TYR A 108 -6.68 -10.60 -6.06
N CYS A 109 -6.82 -11.82 -6.59
CA CYS A 109 -7.26 -12.13 -7.93
C CYS A 109 -7.74 -13.58 -7.98
N THR A 110 -8.50 -13.91 -9.02
CA THR A 110 -9.04 -15.23 -9.29
C THR A 110 -8.00 -16.18 -9.87
N ALA A 111 -7.02 -15.67 -10.62
CA ALA A 111 -5.99 -16.46 -11.25
C ALA A 111 -4.57 -15.95 -10.92
N ASN A 112 -3.64 -16.92 -10.81
CA ASN A 112 -2.20 -16.70 -10.78
C ASN A 112 -1.65 -15.64 -9.79
N PRO A 113 -2.16 -15.52 -8.54
CA PRO A 113 -1.55 -14.63 -7.57
C PRO A 113 -0.13 -15.12 -7.21
N GLN A 114 0.87 -14.25 -7.34
CA GLN A 114 2.21 -14.51 -6.81
C GLN A 114 2.55 -13.46 -5.77
N SER A 115 2.83 -13.90 -4.53
CA SER A 115 3.02 -12.99 -3.39
C SER A 115 1.88 -11.97 -3.28
N ASN A 116 0.64 -12.41 -3.58
CA ASN A 116 -0.57 -11.59 -3.55
C ASN A 116 -0.60 -10.41 -4.55
N TRP A 117 0.31 -10.40 -5.52
CA TRP A 117 0.26 -9.53 -6.70
C TRP A 117 -0.43 -10.26 -7.84
N CYS A 118 -1.20 -9.49 -8.62
CA CYS A 118 -2.03 -10.02 -9.69
C CYS A 118 -1.56 -9.51 -11.03
N TYR A 119 -1.61 -10.41 -12.01
CA TYR A 119 -1.11 -10.21 -13.34
C TYR A 119 -2.01 -10.94 -14.33
N ASP A 120 -2.31 -10.29 -15.44
CA ASP A 120 -3.02 -10.87 -16.57
C ASP A 120 -2.34 -10.40 -17.85
N ALA A 121 -2.07 -11.33 -18.76
CA ALA A 121 -1.46 -11.08 -20.06
C ALA A 121 -2.44 -11.52 -21.14
N ASN A 122 -2.63 -10.71 -22.19
CA ASN A 122 -3.59 -11.07 -23.23
C ASN A 122 -3.00 -12.13 -24.18
N PRO A 123 -3.47 -13.39 -24.15
CA PRO A 123 -2.96 -14.42 -25.06
C PRO A 123 -3.38 -14.13 -26.51
N ALA A 124 -4.47 -13.38 -26.73
CA ALA A 124 -4.96 -13.06 -28.07
C ALA A 124 -4.07 -12.05 -28.81
N THR A 125 -3.22 -11.31 -28.10
CA THR A 125 -2.20 -10.43 -28.70
C THR A 125 -0.81 -11.08 -28.73
N GLY A 126 -0.73 -12.39 -28.50
CA GLY A 126 0.54 -13.10 -28.37
C GLY A 126 1.36 -12.61 -27.18
N GLY A 127 0.72 -12.13 -26.11
CA GLY A 127 1.41 -11.57 -24.95
C GLY A 127 1.89 -10.13 -25.14
N SER A 128 1.38 -9.39 -26.12
CA SER A 128 1.82 -8.00 -26.39
C SER A 128 1.20 -6.96 -25.47
N THR A 129 0.19 -7.33 -24.67
CA THR A 129 -0.46 -6.44 -23.69
C THR A 129 -0.64 -7.17 -22.38
N ALA A 130 -0.47 -6.45 -21.28
CA ALA A 130 -0.55 -7.00 -19.94
C ALA A 130 -1.01 -5.95 -18.93
N VAL A 131 -1.53 -6.42 -17.80
CA VAL A 131 -1.87 -5.60 -16.65
C VAL A 131 -1.31 -6.20 -15.38
N ILE A 132 -0.85 -5.33 -14.48
CA ILE A 132 -0.59 -5.68 -13.08
C ILE A 132 -1.56 -4.89 -12.23
N PHE A 133 -2.17 -5.54 -11.25
CA PHE A 133 -3.14 -4.87 -10.41
C PHE A 133 -3.18 -5.39 -8.98
N THR A 134 -3.82 -4.60 -8.14
CA THR A 134 -4.13 -4.97 -6.76
C THR A 134 -5.34 -4.15 -6.29
N MET A 135 -6.17 -4.74 -5.42
CA MET A 135 -7.27 -4.01 -4.79
C MET A 135 -6.72 -3.03 -3.74
N LEU A 136 -7.34 -1.87 -3.63
CA LEU A 136 -7.06 -0.88 -2.59
C LEU A 136 -8.06 -1.08 -1.45
N GLU A 137 -7.58 -0.97 -0.21
CA GLU A 137 -8.41 -1.28 0.96
C GLU A 137 -8.89 -0.04 1.71
N SER A 138 -8.29 1.12 1.48
CA SER A 138 -8.68 2.32 2.20
C SER A 138 -10.00 2.89 1.70
N ASP A 139 -10.88 3.27 2.63
CA ASP A 139 -12.13 3.97 2.33
C ASP A 139 -11.94 5.24 1.48
N SER A 140 -10.77 5.88 1.49
CA SER A 140 -10.50 7.05 0.66
C SER A 140 -10.28 6.72 -0.81
N GLU A 141 -9.82 5.52 -1.10
CA GLU A 141 -9.72 5.04 -2.47
C GLU A 141 -11.07 4.42 -2.87
N GLY A 142 -11.71 3.69 -1.95
CA GLY A 142 -13.09 3.23 -2.13
C GLY A 142 -14.08 4.35 -2.42
N SER A 143 -14.00 5.48 -1.70
CA SER A 143 -14.90 6.63 -1.89
C SER A 143 -14.71 7.37 -3.23
N LYS A 144 -13.64 7.07 -3.98
CA LYS A 144 -13.45 7.59 -5.33
C LYS A 144 -14.19 6.76 -6.37
N CYS A 145 -14.63 5.55 -6.00
CA CYS A 145 -15.44 4.69 -6.85
C CYS A 145 -16.92 4.92 -6.53
N ALA A 146 -17.68 5.32 -7.55
CA ALA A 146 -19.15 5.41 -7.44
C ALA A 146 -19.79 4.02 -7.35
N ALA A 147 -19.21 3.03 -8.05
CA ALA A 147 -19.53 1.61 -7.93
C ALA A 147 -18.27 0.75 -8.20
N GLY A 148 -18.32 -0.51 -7.74
CA GLY A 148 -17.26 -1.49 -7.95
C GLY A 148 -16.12 -1.42 -6.93
N THR A 149 -15.16 -2.31 -7.12
CA THR A 149 -13.97 -2.43 -6.28
C THR A 149 -12.90 -1.44 -6.75
N PRO A 150 -12.20 -0.73 -5.84
CA PRO A 150 -11.10 0.15 -6.21
C PRO A 150 -9.84 -0.68 -6.51
N TRP A 151 -9.46 -0.77 -7.77
CA TRP A 151 -8.23 -1.40 -8.22
C TRP A 151 -7.18 -0.35 -8.52
N PHE A 152 -5.95 -0.57 -8.09
CA PHE A 152 -4.80 0.12 -8.65
C PHE A 152 -4.18 -0.77 -9.72
N VAL A 153 -4.10 -0.23 -10.94
CA VAL A 153 -3.73 -0.98 -12.14
C VAL A 153 -2.57 -0.29 -12.82
N TRP A 154 -1.60 -1.06 -13.31
CA TRP A 154 -0.68 -0.65 -14.36
C TRP A 154 -1.09 -1.34 -15.65
N SER A 155 -1.39 -0.57 -16.68
CA SER A 155 -1.76 -1.05 -18.01
C SER A 155 -0.61 -0.79 -18.96
N THR A 156 -0.07 -1.86 -19.56
CA THR A 156 0.97 -1.71 -20.58
C THR A 156 0.40 -1.27 -21.91
N PHE A 157 -0.90 -1.49 -22.15
CA PHE A 157 -1.60 -0.94 -23.31
C PHE A 157 -1.62 0.60 -23.27
N ASP A 158 -1.86 1.17 -22.09
CA ASP A 158 -1.92 2.62 -21.88
C ASP A 158 -0.57 3.23 -21.45
N GLY A 159 0.44 2.40 -21.17
CA GLY A 159 1.76 2.81 -20.67
C GLY A 159 1.73 3.56 -19.34
N ARG A 160 0.71 3.30 -18.49
CA ARG A 160 0.52 4.05 -17.23
C ARG A 160 -0.18 3.26 -16.15
N GLY A 161 -0.02 3.74 -14.91
CA GLY A 161 -0.74 3.25 -13.74
C GLY A 161 -1.73 4.25 -13.15
N GLY A 162 -2.80 3.75 -12.54
CA GLY A 162 -3.87 4.57 -11.99
C GLY A 162 -4.98 3.77 -11.29
N LEU A 163 -5.94 4.51 -10.75
CA LEU A 163 -7.14 3.94 -10.13
C LEU A 163 -8.16 3.54 -11.21
N VAL A 164 -8.70 2.33 -11.08
CA VAL A 164 -9.79 1.78 -11.89
C VAL A 164 -10.86 1.26 -10.93
N CYS A 165 -12.11 1.63 -11.18
CA CYS A 165 -13.26 1.18 -10.40
C CYS A 165 -14.02 0.13 -11.22
N SER A 166 -14.03 -1.13 -10.77
CA SER A 166 -14.63 -2.24 -11.53
C SER A 166 -15.18 -3.32 -10.62
N GLY A 167 -16.29 -3.94 -11.03
CA GLY A 167 -16.87 -5.11 -10.35
C GLY A 167 -16.16 -6.44 -10.68
N SER A 168 -15.31 -6.45 -11.70
CA SER A 168 -14.47 -7.58 -12.09
C SER A 168 -12.99 -7.18 -12.11
N GLU A 169 -12.13 -8.19 -12.20
CA GLU A 169 -10.69 -7.97 -12.32
C GLU A 169 -10.32 -7.14 -13.57
N PRO A 170 -9.31 -6.26 -13.47
CA PRO A 170 -8.76 -5.56 -14.61
C PRO A 170 -8.21 -6.52 -15.66
N VAL A 171 -8.52 -6.24 -16.92
CA VAL A 171 -8.10 -7.06 -18.08
C VAL A 171 -7.00 -6.37 -18.88
N PRO A 172 -6.16 -7.09 -19.64
CA PRO A 172 -5.03 -6.57 -20.41
C PRO A 172 -5.43 -5.81 -21.69
N ALA A 173 -6.20 -4.73 -21.51
CA ALA A 173 -6.72 -3.82 -22.52
C ALA A 173 -6.73 -2.36 -22.01
N HIS A 174 -7.27 -1.43 -22.79
CA HIS A 174 -7.49 -0.04 -22.36
C HIS A 174 -8.32 0.01 -21.07
N GLN A 175 -7.83 0.73 -20.06
CA GLN A 175 -8.55 0.86 -18.78
C GLN A 175 -9.46 2.08 -18.75
N ASN A 176 -10.61 1.94 -18.09
CA ASN A 176 -11.50 3.06 -17.81
C ASN A 176 -11.04 3.78 -16.54
N TRP A 177 -10.09 4.67 -16.71
CA TRP A 177 -9.44 5.40 -15.61
C TRP A 177 -10.41 6.30 -14.86
N ASN A 178 -10.48 6.14 -13.54
CA ASN A 178 -11.20 7.04 -12.63
C ASN A 178 -12.67 7.31 -13.05
N THR A 179 -13.36 6.32 -13.63
CA THR A 179 -14.78 6.49 -13.93
C THR A 179 -15.59 6.31 -12.65
N THR A 180 -15.87 7.41 -11.97
CA THR A 180 -17.11 7.59 -11.23
C THR A 180 -18.26 7.49 -12.24
N GLN A 181 -18.81 6.29 -12.46
CA GLN A 181 -20.11 6.16 -13.11
C GLN A 181 -21.21 6.12 -12.04
#